data_AF-A0A841Z4W9-F1
#
_entry.id   AF-A0A841Z4W9-F1
#
_cell.length_a   1.000
_cell.length_b   1.000
_cell.length_c   1.000
_cell.angle_alpha   90.00
_cell.angle_beta   90.00
_cell.angle_gamma   90.00
#
_symmetry.space_group_name_H-M   'P 1'
#
loop_
_entity.id
_entity.type
_entity.pdbx_description
1 polymer ?
#
loop_
_entity_poly.entity_id
_entity_poly.type
_entity_poly.pdbx_seq_one_letter_code
_entity_poly.pdbx_strand_id
1 'polypeptide(L)'
;MIWQIVVIALGVGLFVLGLFYSKDWHNGWLDSGWPDFDGWDSFFISIIIGIIAFIFMILPWYVMKSIFIVGGLTLVYCGIWVFSF
;
A
#
# COMPACT_ATOMS: atom_id res chain seq x y z
N MET A 1 -0.90 -9.60 -22.19
CA MET A 1 0.48 -9.86 -21.72
C MET A 1 1.11 -8.71 -20.91
N ILE A 2 1.20 -7.47 -21.41
CA ILE A 2 1.84 -6.36 -20.65
C ILE A 2 1.20 -6.11 -19.26
N TRP A 3 -0.13 -6.14 -19.18
CA TRP A 3 -0.86 -5.92 -17.93
C TRP A 3 -0.61 -7.00 -16.87
N GLN A 4 -0.30 -8.24 -17.27
CA GLN A 4 0.06 -9.32 -16.36
C GLN A 4 1.37 -9.02 -15.66
N ILE A 5 2.36 -8.59 -16.44
CA ILE A 5 3.69 -8.26 -15.94
C ILE A 5 3.58 -7.10 -14.95
N VAL A 6 2.75 -6.08 -15.26
CA VAL A 6 2.50 -4.96 -14.35
C VAL A 6 1.85 -5.44 -13.04
N VAL A 7 0.81 -6.27 -13.11
CA VAL A 7 0.13 -6.77 -11.90
C VAL A 7 1.06 -7.65 -11.05
N ILE A 8 1.85 -8.52 -11.68
CA ILE A 8 2.83 -9.36 -10.99
C ILE A 8 3.91 -8.48 -10.35
N ALA A 9 4.43 -7.49 -11.06
CA ALA A 9 5.44 -6.57 -10.53
C ALA A 9 4.91 -5.77 -9.32
N LEU A 10 3.66 -5.29 -9.39
CA LEU A 10 3.00 -4.63 -8.25
C LEU A 10 2.82 -5.58 -7.07
N GLY A 11 2.40 -6.83 -7.33
CA GLY A 11 2.25 -7.86 -6.30
C GLY A 11 3.57 -8.21 -5.61
N VAL A 12 4.64 -8.40 -6.38
CA VAL A 12 6.00 -8.62 -5.84
C VAL A 12 6.47 -7.41 -5.04
N GLY A 13 6.26 -6.19 -5.56
CA GLY A 13 6.60 -4.95 -4.87
C GLY A 13 5.90 -4.83 -3.51
N LEU A 14 4.59 -5.07 -3.48
CA LEU A 14 3.80 -5.06 -2.24
C LEU A 14 4.25 -6.14 -1.25
N PHE A 15 4.54 -7.35 -1.74
CA PHE A 15 5.02 -8.44 -0.90
C PHE A 15 6.37 -8.10 -0.25
N VAL A 16 7.33 -7.61 -1.05
CA VAL A 16 8.64 -7.18 -0.56
C VAL A 16 8.50 -6.03 0.43
N LEU A 17 7.66 -5.03 0.13
CA LEU A 17 7.34 -3.94 1.06
C LEU A 17 6.80 -4.50 2.38
N GLY A 18 5.89 -5.47 2.35
CA GLY A 18 5.36 -6.13 3.53
C GLY A 18 6.43 -6.84 4.36
N LEU A 19 7.39 -7.53 3.73
CA LEU A 19 8.49 -8.19 4.45
C LEU A 19 9.34 -7.19 5.25
N PHE A 20 9.71 -6.08 4.60
CA PHE A 20 10.53 -5.01 5.19
C PHE A 20 9.73 -3.99 6.01
N TYR A 21 8.39 -4.10 6.05
CA TYR A 21 7.54 -3.22 6.85
C TYR A 21 7.79 -3.43 8.35
N SER A 22 8.55 -2.54 8.97
CA SER A 22 8.90 -2.59 10.40
C SER A 22 7.91 -1.77 11.26
N LYS A 23 7.85 -2.11 12.54
CA LYS A 23 6.99 -1.39 13.50
C LYS A 23 7.44 0.06 13.67
N ASP A 24 8.76 0.29 13.70
CA ASP A 24 9.33 1.63 13.82
C ASP A 24 9.03 2.47 12.59
N TRP A 25 9.02 1.86 11.39
CA TRP A 25 8.61 2.57 10.19
C TRP A 25 7.13 2.95 10.27
N HIS A 26 6.24 2.00 10.60
CA HIS A 26 4.80 2.28 10.74
C HIS A 26 4.49 3.40 11.74
N ASN A 27 5.11 3.36 12.91
CA ASN A 27 4.96 4.40 13.92
C ASN A 27 5.62 5.72 13.48
N GLY A 28 6.75 5.66 12.77
CA GLY A 28 7.41 6.83 12.20
C GLY A 28 6.51 7.65 11.29
N TRP A 29 5.63 7.01 10.50
CA TRP A 29 4.63 7.72 9.69
C TRP A 29 3.50 8.37 10.51
N LEU A 30 3.20 7.82 11.69
CA LEU A 30 2.24 8.42 12.61
C LEU A 30 2.85 9.62 13.34
N ASP A 31 4.15 9.53 13.66
CA ASP A 31 4.86 10.52 14.47
C ASP A 31 5.49 11.66 13.64
N SER A 32 5.85 11.43 12.37
CA SER A 32 6.56 12.41 11.53
C SER A 32 5.69 13.50 10.92
N GLY A 33 4.38 13.47 11.17
CA GLY A 33 3.41 14.35 10.53
C GLY A 33 3.18 13.99 9.05
N TRP A 34 1.95 14.18 8.60
CA TRP A 34 1.57 13.99 7.19
C TRP A 34 1.78 15.31 6.44
N PRO A 35 2.04 15.29 5.13
CA PRO A 35 2.28 16.51 4.37
C PRO A 35 1.07 17.45 4.46
N ASP A 36 1.32 18.71 4.84
CA ASP A 36 0.31 19.77 4.76
C ASP A 36 0.18 20.21 3.30
N PHE A 37 -1.04 20.14 2.78
CA PHE A 37 -1.37 20.57 1.43
C PHE A 37 -2.17 21.87 1.47
N ASP A 38 -1.55 22.96 1.04
CA ASP A 38 -2.19 24.27 0.92
C ASP A 38 -2.53 24.54 -0.56
N GLY A 39 -3.82 24.67 -0.89
CA GLY A 39 -4.30 24.98 -2.24
C GLY A 39 -5.57 24.24 -2.69
N TRP A 40 -6.34 24.86 -3.59
CA TRP A 40 -7.61 24.34 -4.14
C TRP A 40 -7.41 23.08 -5.02
N ASP A 41 -6.32 23.01 -5.80
CA ASP A 41 -5.95 21.80 -6.58
C ASP A 41 -5.52 20.63 -5.70
N SER A 42 -5.25 20.90 -4.43
CA SER A 42 -4.77 19.92 -3.46
C SER A 42 -5.91 19.26 -2.68
N PHE A 43 -7.17 19.64 -2.89
CA PHE A 43 -8.32 19.11 -2.16
C PHE A 43 -8.54 17.61 -2.39
N PHE A 44 -8.48 17.13 -3.65
CA PHE A 44 -8.64 15.70 -3.92
C PHE A 44 -7.45 14.87 -3.43
N ILE A 45 -6.24 15.43 -3.52
CA ILE A 45 -5.01 14.79 -3.06
C ILE A 45 -5.01 14.70 -1.53
N SER A 46 -5.44 15.75 -0.84
CA SER A 46 -5.54 15.77 0.63
C SER A 46 -6.60 14.80 1.15
N ILE A 47 -7.73 14.61 0.43
CA ILE A 47 -8.72 13.57 0.76
C ILE A 47 -8.11 12.18 0.64
N ILE A 48 -7.44 11.87 -0.48
CA ILE A 48 -6.86 10.53 -0.72
C ILE A 48 -5.79 10.23 0.35
N ILE A 49 -4.90 11.18 0.60
CA ILE A 49 -3.85 11.03 1.61
C ILE A 49 -4.44 10.96 3.01
N GLY A 50 -5.49 11.73 3.31
CA GLY A 50 -6.21 11.68 4.58
C GLY A 50 -6.86 10.32 4.85
N ILE A 51 -7.49 9.71 3.84
CA ILE A 51 -8.04 8.35 3.94
C ILE A 51 -6.92 7.34 4.21
N ILE A 52 -5.80 7.44 3.49
CA ILE A 52 -4.65 6.56 3.68
C ILE A 52 -4.08 6.73 5.10
N ALA A 53 -3.90 7.96 5.57
CA ALA A 53 -3.41 8.27 6.91
C ALA A 53 -4.34 7.72 8.00
N PHE A 54 -5.65 7.89 7.83
CA PHE A 54 -6.67 7.36 8.74
C PHE A 54 -6.64 5.83 8.83
N ILE A 55 -6.47 5.15 7.69
CA ILE A 55 -6.29 3.70 7.63
C ILE A 55 -5.03 3.30 8.42
N PHE A 56 -3.89 3.98 8.21
CA PHE A 56 -2.67 3.70 8.97
C PHE A 56 -2.80 3.99 10.47
N MET A 57 -3.61 4.96 10.88
CA MET A 57 -3.87 5.27 12.28
C MET A 57 -4.71 4.20 12.99
N ILE A 58 -5.70 3.61 12.30
CA ILE A 58 -6.62 2.64 12.89
C ILE A 58 -6.04 1.23 12.87
N LEU A 59 -5.36 0.86 11.78
CA LEU A 59 -4.88 -0.50 11.59
C LEU A 59 -3.56 -0.72 12.33
N PRO A 60 -3.51 -1.68 13.27
CA PRO A 60 -2.26 -2.04 13.93
C PRO A 60 -1.20 -2.47 12.90
N TRP A 61 0.06 -2.16 13.17
CA TRP A 61 1.20 -2.51 12.32
C TRP A 61 1.15 -3.94 11.75
N TYR A 62 0.83 -4.95 12.59
CA TYR A 62 0.80 -6.35 12.17
C TYR A 62 -0.33 -6.65 11.17
N VAL A 63 -1.43 -5.90 11.21
CA VAL A 63 -2.52 -6.02 10.24
C VAL A 63 -2.09 -5.40 8.92
N MET A 64 -1.50 -4.20 8.94
CA MET A 64 -0.95 -3.57 7.72
C MET A 64 0.13 -4.43 7.06
N LYS A 65 1.05 -4.99 7.86
CA LYS A 65 2.06 -5.93 7.39
C LYS A 65 1.44 -7.16 6.73
N SER A 66 0.41 -7.73 7.35
CA SER A 66 -0.30 -8.89 6.79
C SER A 66 -1.02 -8.54 5.48
N ILE A 67 -1.64 -7.36 5.37
CA ILE A 67 -2.29 -6.90 4.14
C ILE A 67 -1.27 -6.75 3.01
N PHE A 68 -0.10 -6.19 3.26
CA PHE A 68 0.93 -6.06 2.22
C PHE A 68 1.44 -7.42 1.74
N ILE A 69 1.69 -8.35 2.66
CA ILE A 69 2.17 -9.70 2.34
C ILE A 69 1.09 -10.49 1.59
N VAL A 70 -0.11 -10.62 2.16
CA VAL A 70 -1.20 -11.43 1.60
C VAL A 70 -1.76 -10.78 0.34
N GLY A 71 -1.94 -9.46 0.32
CA GLY A 71 -2.37 -8.71 -0.84
C GLY A 71 -1.37 -8.79 -2.00
N GLY A 72 -0.06 -8.69 -1.70
CA GLY A 72 1.00 -8.90 -2.68
C GLY A 72 0.97 -10.30 -3.31
N LEU A 73 0.87 -11.35 -2.48
CA LEU A 73 0.74 -12.72 -2.96
C LEU A 73 -0.54 -12.95 -3.77
N THR A 74 -1.64 -12.33 -3.35
CA THR A 74 -2.93 -12.42 -4.06
C THR A 74 -2.83 -11.78 -5.45
N LEU A 75 -2.17 -10.62 -5.57
CA LEU A 75 -1.95 -9.98 -6.86
C LEU A 75 -1.05 -10.82 -7.78
N VAL A 76 0.01 -11.44 -7.24
CA VAL A 76 0.85 -12.38 -8.00
C VAL A 76 0.01 -13.56 -8.50
N TYR A 77 -0.79 -14.16 -7.60
CA TYR A 77 -1.69 -15.26 -7.96
C TYR A 77 -2.68 -14.85 -9.06
N CYS A 78 -3.36 -13.71 -8.92
CA CYS A 78 -4.28 -13.19 -9.92
C CYS A 78 -3.58 -12.88 -11.25
N GLY A 79 -2.39 -12.29 -11.22
CA GLY A 79 -1.59 -11.99 -12.40
C GLY A 79 -1.22 -13.26 -13.21
N ILE A 80 -0.94 -14.36 -12.50
CA ILE A 80 -0.66 -15.67 -13.07
C ILE A 80 -1.96 -16.33 -13.56
N TRP A 81 -3.05 -16.28 -12.79
CA TRP A 81 -4.23 -17.11 -13.07
C TRP A 81 -5.27 -16.45 -13.99
N VAL A 82 -5.60 -15.18 -13.73
CA VAL A 82 -6.72 -14.47 -14.40
C VAL A 82 -6.41 -14.12 -15.85
N PHE A 83 -5.14 -13.98 -16.19
CA PHE A 83 -4.71 -13.54 -17.52
C PHE A 83 -3.99 -14.64 -18.33
N SER A 84 -3.98 -15.87 -17.82
CA SER A 84 -3.45 -17.03 -18.54
C SER A 84 -4.49 -17.72 -19.44
N PHE A 85 -5.69 -17.14 -19.55
CA PHE A 85 -6.75 -17.47 -20.50
C PHE A 85 -6.94 -16.32 -21.49
#